data_AF-A0A5E4EUJ4-F1
#
_entry.id   AF-A0A5E4EUJ4-F1
#
_cell.length_a   1.000
_cell.length_b   1.000
_cell.length_c   1.000
_cell.angle_alpha   90.00
_cell.angle_beta   90.00
_cell.angle_gamma   90.00
#
_symmetry.space_group_name_H-M   'P 1'
#
loop_
_entity.id
_entity.type
_entity.pdbx_description
1 polymer ?
#
loop_
_entity_poly.entity_id
_entity_poly.type
_entity_poly.pdbx_seq_one_letter_code
_entity_poly.pdbx_strand_id
1 'polypeptide(L)'
;MSWFFTLLFLISSLSLTTPSEASHEKKPPSAVVVGTVYCDTCFQAEFSHASHFISGASVGVECKDGSSKPSFQTEVKTDSQGVRPHLQLL
;
A
#
# COMPACT_ATOMS: atom_id res chain seq x y z
N MET A 1 -51.65 6.38 -36.39
CA MET A 1 -51.54 5.41 -35.27
C MET A 1 -50.13 4.80 -35.13
N SER A 2 -49.32 4.71 -36.18
CA SER A 2 -47.97 4.09 -36.12
C SER A 2 -46.88 4.94 -35.41
N TRP A 3 -46.95 6.28 -35.48
CA TRP A 3 -45.94 7.17 -34.88
C TRP A 3 -45.84 7.05 -33.35
N PHE A 4 -46.94 6.76 -32.67
CA PHE A 4 -46.88 6.59 -31.21
C PHE A 4 -45.94 5.45 -30.78
N PHE A 5 -45.92 4.35 -31.55
CA PHE A 5 -45.07 3.20 -31.27
C PHE A 5 -43.59 3.47 -31.59
N THR A 6 -43.30 4.24 -32.65
CA THR A 6 -41.92 4.62 -32.96
C THR A 6 -41.34 5.57 -31.92
N LEU A 7 -42.14 6.51 -31.40
CA LEU A 7 -41.72 7.43 -30.34
C LEU A 7 -41.39 6.67 -29.04
N LEU A 8 -42.25 5.72 -28.65
CA LEU A 8 -42.03 4.84 -27.50
C LEU A 8 -40.73 4.02 -27.62
N PHE A 9 -40.45 3.50 -28.81
CA PHE A 9 -39.24 2.71 -29.07
C PHE A 9 -37.96 3.54 -28.94
N LEU A 10 -37.96 4.78 -29.46
CA LEU A 10 -36.84 5.72 -29.35
C LEU A 10 -36.54 6.11 -27.89
N ILE A 11 -37.56 6.39 -27.08
CA ILE A 11 -37.40 6.78 -25.67
C ILE A 11 -36.84 5.59 -24.85
N SER A 12 -37.30 4.37 -25.15
CA SER A 12 -36.80 3.16 -24.49
C SER A 12 -35.33 2.91 -24.82
N SER A 13 -34.92 3.06 -26.08
CA SER A 13 -33.50 2.91 -26.46
C SER A 13 -32.58 3.95 -25.82
N LEU A 14 -33.06 5.17 -25.58
CA LEU A 14 -32.29 6.23 -24.90
C LEU A 14 -32.10 5.97 -23.40
N SER A 15 -33.00 5.20 -22.79
CA SER A 15 -32.95 4.87 -21.36
C SER A 15 -31.95 3.75 -21.04
N LEU A 16 -31.53 2.97 -22.05
CA LEU A 16 -30.57 1.86 -21.91
C LEU A 16 -29.11 2.30 -22.02
N THR A 17 -28.85 3.54 -22.46
CA THR A 17 -27.49 4.08 -22.63
C THR A 17 -27.02 4.90 -21.43
N THR A 18 -27.44 4.56 -20.21
CA THR A 18 -26.74 5.06 -19.03
C THR A 18 -25.48 4.21 -18.84
N PRO A 19 -24.27 4.77 -19.00
CA PRO A 19 -23.07 4.07 -18.58
C PRO A 19 -23.20 3.86 -17.07
N SER A 20 -23.41 2.62 -16.66
CA SER A 20 -23.26 2.24 -15.26
C SER A 20 -21.78 2.35 -14.95
N GLU A 21 -21.39 3.48 -14.36
CA GLU A 21 -20.04 3.68 -13.86
C GLU A 21 -19.90 2.75 -12.65
N ALA A 22 -19.40 1.54 -12.91
CA ALA A 22 -18.99 0.63 -11.85
C ALA A 22 -17.88 1.34 -11.09
N SER A 23 -18.19 1.84 -9.89
CA SER A 23 -17.19 2.36 -8.97
C SER A 23 -16.33 1.17 -8.56
N HIS A 24 -15.28 0.90 -9.33
CA HIS A 24 -14.19 0.09 -8.83
C HIS A 24 -13.66 0.82 -7.60
N GLU A 25 -13.96 0.32 -6.41
CA GLU A 25 -13.20 0.68 -5.21
C GLU A 25 -11.74 0.42 -5.54
N LYS A 26 -11.03 1.46 -5.94
CA LYS A 26 -9.58 1.42 -6.08
C LYS A 26 -9.06 1.25 -4.67
N LYS A 27 -8.78 0.01 -4.29
CA LYS A 27 -8.11 -0.28 -3.03
C LYS A 27 -6.87 0.62 -2.96
N PRO A 28 -6.67 1.35 -1.86
CA PRO A 28 -5.52 2.23 -1.74
C PRO A 28 -4.24 1.43 -1.98
N PRO A 29 -3.24 2.03 -2.66
CA PRO A 29 -1.98 1.36 -2.91
C PRO A 29 -1.31 1.05 -1.57
N SER A 30 -1.06 -0.23 -1.33
CA SER A 30 -0.42 -0.68 -0.10
C SER A 30 1.05 -0.99 -0.36
N ALA A 31 1.93 -0.44 0.47
CA ALA A 31 3.37 -0.69 0.41
C ALA A 31 3.83 -1.43 1.67
N VAL A 32 4.76 -2.37 1.49
CA VAL A 32 5.33 -3.17 2.59
C VAL A 32 6.84 -3.01 2.59
N VAL A 33 7.39 -2.68 3.76
CA VAL A 33 8.85 -2.55 3.96
C VAL A 33 9.34 -3.82 4.68
N VAL A 34 10.29 -4.55 4.09
CA VAL A 34 10.85 -5.83 4.61
C VAL A 34 12.38 -5.80 4.62
N GLY A 35 13.00 -6.50 5.58
CA GLY A 35 14.44 -6.55 5.81
C GLY A 35 14.78 -6.74 7.28
N THR A 36 16.05 -6.49 7.63
CA THR A 36 16.65 -7.00 8.87
C THR A 36 17.50 -5.95 9.57
N VAL A 37 17.68 -6.10 10.88
CA VAL A 37 18.63 -5.30 11.66
C VAL A 37 19.70 -6.22 12.23
N TYR A 38 20.97 -5.85 12.04
CA TYR A 38 22.12 -6.61 12.52
C TYR A 38 23.12 -5.68 13.21
N CYS A 39 23.92 -6.26 14.11
CA CYS A 39 25.07 -5.63 14.72
C CYS A 39 26.30 -5.88 13.84
N ASP A 40 26.92 -4.82 13.35
CA ASP A 40 28.22 -4.92 12.72
C ASP A 40 29.31 -4.93 13.80
N THR A 41 29.82 -6.12 14.11
CA THR A 41 30.88 -6.29 15.11
C THR A 41 32.26 -5.89 14.60
N CYS A 42 32.44 -5.81 13.28
CA CYS A 42 33.74 -5.63 12.64
C CYS A 42 33.89 -4.26 11.98
N PHE A 43 32.89 -3.38 12.09
CA PHE A 43 32.86 -2.03 11.51
C PHE A 43 33.18 -2.01 10.01
N GLN A 44 32.81 -3.06 9.30
CA GLN A 44 33.04 -3.17 7.85
C GLN A 44 31.93 -2.48 7.05
N ALA A 45 30.87 -2.01 7.72
CA ALA A 45 29.67 -1.40 7.13
C ALA A 45 28.93 -2.30 6.13
N GLU A 46 29.29 -3.58 6.09
CA GLU A 46 28.77 -4.61 5.20
C GLU A 46 28.35 -5.83 6.04
N PHE A 47 27.32 -6.54 5.58
CA PHE A 47 26.90 -7.76 6.26
C PHE A 47 27.96 -8.84 6.07
N SER A 48 28.52 -9.32 7.19
CA SER A 48 29.52 -10.38 7.20
C SER A 48 29.02 -11.60 7.96
N HIS A 49 29.72 -12.73 7.85
CA HIS A 49 29.41 -13.93 8.64
C HIS A 49 29.52 -13.71 10.16
N ALA A 50 30.23 -12.67 10.61
CA ALA A 50 30.33 -12.30 12.01
C ALA A 50 29.19 -11.37 12.48
N SER A 51 28.36 -10.87 11.56
CA SER A 51 27.24 -10.00 11.89
C SER A 51 26.12 -10.78 12.58
N HIS A 52 25.66 -10.27 13.72
CA HIS A 52 24.60 -10.92 14.51
C HIS A 52 23.28 -10.18 14.40
N PHE A 53 22.18 -10.90 14.19
CA PHE A 53 20.84 -10.31 14.20
C PHE A 53 20.47 -9.76 15.58
N ILE A 54 19.84 -8.60 15.59
CA ILE A 54 19.38 -7.96 16.82
C ILE A 54 17.88 -8.20 16.98
N SER A 55 17.50 -8.94 18.02
CA SER A 55 16.10 -9.09 18.43
C SER A 55 15.65 -7.91 19.30
N GLY A 56 14.42 -7.43 19.10
CA GLY A 56 13.82 -6.38 19.92
C GLY A 56 14.28 -4.95 19.58
N ALA A 57 15.03 -4.76 18.50
CA ALA A 57 15.44 -3.45 18.03
C ALA A 57 14.23 -2.65 17.54
N SER A 58 14.08 -1.43 18.04
CA SER A 58 13.08 -0.48 17.59
C SER A 58 13.45 0.12 16.24
N VAL A 59 12.57 -0.02 15.25
CA VAL A 59 12.74 0.50 13.90
C VAL A 59 11.59 1.45 13.59
N GLY A 60 11.92 2.73 13.38
CA GLY A 60 10.98 3.74 12.90
C GLY A 60 10.92 3.76 11.37
N VAL A 61 9.71 3.77 10.80
CA VAL A 61 9.50 4.06 9.38
C VAL A 61 8.77 5.38 9.25
N GLU A 62 9.35 6.30 8.49
CA GLU A 62 8.76 7.59 8.17
C GLU A 62 8.55 7.72 6.66
N CYS A 63 7.32 8.02 6.25
CA CYS A 63 7.01 8.34 4.86
C CYS A 63 6.89 9.86 4.70
N LYS A 64 7.67 10.42 3.78
CA LYS A 64 7.59 11.83 3.40
C LYS A 64 7.16 11.93 1.95
N ASP A 65 5.99 12.55 1.74
CA ASP A 65 5.53 12.91 0.40
C ASP A 65 5.88 14.39 0.15
N GLY A 66 6.89 14.65 -0.68
CA GLY A 66 7.32 15.99 -1.07
C GLY A 66 7.70 16.92 0.11
N SER A 67 7.18 18.16 0.10
CA SER A 67 7.47 19.22 1.08
C SER A 67 6.59 19.19 2.34
N SER A 68 5.77 18.16 2.51
CA SER A 68 4.81 18.07 3.62
C SER A 68 5.41 17.46 4.89
N LYS A 69 4.71 17.69 6.02
CA LYS A 69 4.97 17.05 7.32
C LYS A 69 4.80 15.53 7.16
N PRO A 70 5.65 14.69 7.77
CA PRO A 70 5.56 13.24 7.60
C PRO A 70 4.14 12.73 7.86
N SER A 71 3.60 11.99 6.90
CA SER A 71 2.21 11.53 6.91
C SER A 71 2.02 10.28 7.77
N PHE A 72 3.09 9.53 8.01
CA PHE A 72 3.06 8.27 8.73
C PHE A 72 4.36 8.03 9.48
N GLN A 73 4.24 7.73 10.78
CA GLN A 73 5.33 7.28 11.64
C GLN A 73 4.86 6.03 12.39
N THR A 74 5.61 4.95 12.26
CA THR A 74 5.38 3.73 13.03
C THR A 74 6.68 3.18 13.54
N GLU A 75 6.64 2.61 14.74
CA GLU A 75 7.79 1.98 15.38
C GLU A 75 7.46 0.51 15.56
N VAL A 76 8.35 -0.34 15.08
CA VAL A 76 8.21 -1.80 15.17
C VAL A 76 9.45 -2.42 15.80
N LYS A 77 9.27 -3.52 16.52
CA LYS A 77 10.38 -4.28 17.10
C LYS A 77 10.73 -5.47 16.22
N THR A 78 12.03 -5.70 16.00
CA THR A 78 12.50 -6.90 15.31
C THR A 78 12.22 -8.16 16.13
N ASP A 79 11.91 -9.26 15.46
CA ASP A 79 11.63 -10.55 16.11
C ASP A 79 12.93 -11.26 16.56
N SER A 80 12.78 -12.48 17.11
CA SER A 80 13.93 -13.30 17.56
C SER A 80 14.94 -13.67 16.45
N GLN A 81 14.56 -13.52 15.18
CA GLN A 81 15.40 -13.78 14.01
C GLN A 81 15.91 -12.48 13.36
N GLY A 82 15.57 -11.31 13.91
CA GLY A 82 15.92 -10.01 13.34
C GLY A 82 15.12 -9.65 12.08
N VAL A 83 14.06 -10.40 11.75
CA VAL A 83 13.26 -10.27 10.52
C VAL A 83 11.99 -9.45 10.80
N ARG A 84 11.64 -8.60 9.83
CA ARG A 84 10.64 -7.53 9.96
C ARG A 84 9.21 -8.02 10.23
N PRO A 85 8.39 -7.20 10.92
CA PRO A 85 6.95 -7.34 10.92
C PRO A 85 6.39 -6.82 9.60
N HIS A 86 5.30 -7.45 9.18
CA HIS A 86 4.53 -7.14 7.99
C HIS A 86 3.92 -5.73 8.13
N LEU A 87 4.65 -4.68 7.77
CA LEU A 87 4.17 -3.32 7.93
C LEU A 87 3.38 -2.90 6.69
N GLN A 88 2.07 -2.94 6.82
CA GLN A 88 1.15 -2.53 5.78
C GLN A 88 0.94 -1.01 5.86
N LEU A 89 1.53 -0.27 4.92
CA LEU A 89 1.20 1.14 4.70
C LEU A 89 -0.20 1.18 4.07
N LEU A 90 -1.15 1.83 4.76
CA LEU A 90 -2.54 2.06 4.37
C LEU A 90 -2.73 3.49 3.92
#